data_AF-K2NVE4-F1
#
_entry.id   AF-K2NVE4-F1
#
_cell.length_a   1.000
_cell.length_b   1.000
_cell.length_c   1.000
_cell.angle_alpha   90.00
_cell.angle_beta   90.00
_cell.angle_gamma   90.00
#
_symmetry.space_group_name_H-M   'P 1'
#
loop_
_entity.id
_entity.type
_entity.pdbx_description
1 polymer ?
#
loop_
_entity_poly.entity_id
_entity_poly.type
_entity_poly.pdbx_seq_one_letter_code
_entity_poly.pdbx_strand_id
1 'polypeptide(L)'
;MRVYSRRAFLLLPEGVLFCKGVKWAFGELLVKGETLRLKEDYPGDFFYRNLCDIQSFDGGEWFGRLEAMLDDNASFPIQECYQRDGCFNEEDVFLVFELDDLRCLRELIDKALDLSD
;
A
#
# COMPACT_ATOMS: atom_id res chain seq x y z
N MET A 1 -0.94 9.34 13.52
CA MET A 1 -0.53 9.33 12.09
C MET A 1 0.30 10.57 11.83
N ARG A 2 1.23 10.53 10.87
CA ARG A 2 2.10 11.67 10.54
C ARG A 2 2.38 11.76 9.04
N VAL A 3 2.40 12.97 8.49
CA VAL A 3 2.76 13.22 7.08
C VAL A 3 4.28 13.38 6.96
N TYR A 4 4.88 12.66 6.00
CA TYR A 4 6.29 12.72 5.63
C TYR A 4 6.44 13.27 4.22
N SER A 5 7.48 14.08 4.01
CA SER A 5 7.94 14.37 2.65
C SER A 5 8.51 13.10 2.01
N ARG A 6 8.55 13.05 0.68
CA ARG A 6 9.19 11.96 -0.07
C ARG A 6 10.56 11.56 0.47
N ARG A 7 11.46 12.52 0.65
CA ARG A 7 12.82 12.24 1.14
C ARG A 7 12.83 11.61 2.53
N ALA A 8 11.96 12.07 3.44
CA ALA A 8 11.88 11.53 4.79
C ALA A 8 11.23 10.14 4.81
N PHE A 9 10.21 9.92 3.98
CA PHE A 9 9.53 8.63 3.83
C PHE A 9 10.47 7.53 3.32
N LEU A 10 11.32 7.85 2.33
CA LEU A 10 12.27 6.90 1.76
C LEU A 10 13.35 6.43 2.76
N LEU A 11 13.51 7.12 3.90
CA LEU A 11 14.42 6.70 4.97
C LEU A 11 13.74 5.80 6.02
N LEU A 12 12.41 5.63 5.95
CA LEU A 12 11.68 4.77 6.87
C LEU A 12 11.94 3.28 6.55
N PRO A 13 11.92 2.42 7.59
CA PRO A 13 12.11 0.98 7.41
C PRO A 13 10.95 0.36 6.60
N GLU A 14 11.16 -0.87 6.14
CA GLU A 14 10.12 -1.70 5.54
C GLU A 14 9.04 -2.06 6.57
N GLY A 15 7.85 -2.44 6.10
CA GLY A 15 6.72 -2.85 6.92
C GLY A 15 5.85 -1.70 7.43
N VAL A 16 6.23 -0.44 7.18
CA VAL A 16 5.42 0.73 7.55
C VAL A 16 4.13 0.76 6.75
N LEU A 17 2.98 0.93 7.43
CA LEU A 17 1.71 1.22 6.77
C LEU A 17 1.63 2.71 6.43
N PHE A 18 1.23 3.01 5.20
CA PHE A 18 1.17 4.37 4.69
C PHE A 18 0.10 4.55 3.63
N CYS A 19 -0.27 5.80 3.37
CA CYS A 19 -1.00 6.21 2.17
C CYS A 19 -0.15 7.22 1.41
N LYS A 20 0.06 6.99 0.11
CA LYS A 20 0.65 7.99 -0.79
C LYS A 20 -0.41 9.03 -1.15
N GLY A 21 0.00 10.28 -1.30
CA GLY A 21 -0.94 11.33 -1.63
C GLY A 21 -0.28 12.62 -2.10
N VAL A 22 -1.15 13.60 -2.29
CA VAL A 22 -0.81 14.99 -2.55
C VAL A 22 -1.37 15.85 -1.43
N LYS A 23 -1.18 17.16 -1.52
CA LYS A 23 -1.72 18.10 -0.55
C LYS A 23 -3.23 17.87 -0.39
N TRP A 24 -3.64 17.51 0.82
CA TRP A 24 -5.03 17.30 1.26
C TRP A 24 -5.76 16.06 0.73
N ALA A 25 -5.09 15.17 -0.02
CA ALA A 25 -5.71 13.95 -0.52
C ALA A 25 -4.72 12.79 -0.45
N PHE A 26 -5.12 11.71 0.22
CA PHE A 26 -4.35 10.47 0.35
C PHE A 26 -5.13 9.33 -0.27
N GLY A 27 -4.41 8.47 -0.98
CA GLY A 27 -4.97 7.31 -1.66
C GLY A 27 -5.13 6.11 -0.73
N GLU A 28 -4.92 4.94 -1.31
CA GLU A 28 -5.10 3.64 -0.68
C GLU A 28 -4.09 3.36 0.46
N LEU A 29 -4.43 2.37 1.28
CA LEU A 29 -3.58 1.88 2.37
C LEU A 29 -2.59 0.85 1.83
N LEU A 30 -1.31 1.15 1.98
CA LEU A 30 -0.20 0.39 1.43
C LEU A 30 0.76 -0.04 2.54
N VAL A 31 1.53 -1.10 2.28
CA VAL A 31 2.66 -1.51 3.14
C VAL A 31 3.97 -1.23 2.41
N LYS A 32 4.83 -0.41 3.02
CA LYS A 32 6.14 -0.06 2.46
C LYS A 32 7.03 -1.30 2.42
N GLY A 33 7.65 -1.56 1.29
CA GLY A 33 8.73 -2.53 1.10
C GLY A 33 10.11 -1.87 1.08
N GLU A 34 11.09 -2.59 0.51
CA GLU A 34 12.46 -2.14 0.39
C GLU A 34 12.58 -0.82 -0.39
N THR A 35 13.43 0.08 0.09
CA THR A 35 13.80 1.29 -0.64
C THR A 35 14.91 0.99 -1.63
N LEU A 36 14.66 1.28 -2.90
CA LEU A 36 15.61 1.14 -3.98
C LEU A 36 16.52 2.37 -4.06
N ARG A 37 17.81 2.17 -3.79
CA ARG A 37 18.84 3.20 -3.96
C ARG A 37 19.30 3.23 -5.41
N LEU A 38 19.01 4.33 -6.10
CA LEU A 38 19.44 4.52 -7.49
C LEU A 38 20.88 5.03 -7.58
N LYS A 39 21.35 5.75 -6.54
CA LYS A 39 22.72 6.20 -6.35
C LYS A 39 23.06 6.14 -4.85
N GLU A 40 24.35 6.10 -4.53
CA GLU A 40 24.88 5.94 -3.16
C GLU A 40 24.20 6.89 -2.15
N ASP A 41 23.95 8.14 -2.57
CA ASP A 41 23.35 9.20 -1.75
C ASP A 41 21.87 9.55 -2.06
N TYR A 42 21.22 8.81 -2.96
CA TYR A 42 19.85 9.14 -3.38
C TYR A 42 18.94 7.90 -3.42
N PRO A 43 18.09 7.70 -2.39
CA PRO A 43 16.97 6.77 -2.53
C PRO A 43 16.05 7.35 -3.60
N GLY A 44 15.89 6.60 -4.69
CA GLY A 44 15.13 7.06 -5.84
C GLY A 44 13.70 6.56 -5.80
N ASP A 45 13.50 5.37 -5.25
CA ASP A 45 12.28 4.58 -5.43
C ASP A 45 12.11 3.57 -4.30
N PHE A 46 11.00 2.85 -4.27
CA PHE A 46 10.70 1.84 -3.27
C PHE A 46 9.68 0.82 -3.79
N PHE A 47 9.66 -0.35 -3.18
CA PHE A 47 8.60 -1.33 -3.37
C PHE A 47 7.47 -1.10 -2.35
N TYR A 48 6.27 -1.55 -2.67
CA TYR A 48 5.13 -1.57 -1.75
C TYR A 48 4.23 -2.77 -2.01
N ARG A 49 3.34 -3.06 -1.06
CA ARG A 49 2.24 -4.01 -1.25
C ARG A 49 0.92 -3.27 -1.15
N ASN A 50 0.02 -3.52 -2.10
CA ASN A 50 -1.34 -3.03 -2.08
C ASN A 50 -2.25 -4.08 -1.45
N LEU A 51 -2.98 -3.71 -0.40
CA LEU A 51 -3.86 -4.61 0.35
C LEU A 51 -5.17 -4.93 -0.39
N CYS A 52 -5.43 -4.26 -1.51
CA CYS A 52 -6.59 -4.47 -2.37
C CYS A 52 -6.23 -5.15 -3.71
N ASP A 53 -4.98 -5.59 -3.88
CA ASP A 53 -4.57 -6.25 -5.12
C ASP A 53 -5.08 -7.70 -5.17
N ILE A 54 -5.50 -8.15 -6.37
CA ILE A 54 -6.15 -9.44 -6.57
C ILE A 54 -5.11 -10.47 -6.98
N GLN A 55 -5.12 -11.64 -6.34
CA GLN A 55 -4.18 -12.69 -6.69
C GLN A 55 -4.28 -13.00 -8.19
N SER A 56 -3.18 -12.95 -8.92
CA SER A 56 -3.15 -13.15 -10.38
C SER A 56 -1.73 -13.46 -10.87
N PHE A 57 -1.63 -14.18 -11.99
CA PHE A 57 -0.35 -14.48 -12.64
C PHE A 57 0.10 -13.39 -13.61
N ASP A 58 -0.85 -12.69 -14.21
CA ASP A 58 -0.61 -11.59 -15.14
C ASP A 58 -1.75 -10.58 -15.13
N GLY A 59 -1.57 -9.47 -15.87
CA GLY A 59 -2.56 -8.41 -15.95
C GLY A 59 -3.88 -8.83 -16.62
N GLY A 60 -3.85 -9.76 -17.58
CA GLY A 60 -5.06 -10.24 -18.24
C GLY A 60 -5.96 -11.01 -17.28
N GLU A 61 -5.37 -11.90 -16.49
CA GLU A 61 -6.07 -12.59 -15.41
C GLU A 61 -6.56 -11.62 -14.33
N TRP A 62 -5.74 -10.63 -13.96
CA TRP A 62 -6.13 -9.60 -13.01
C TRP A 62 -7.41 -8.87 -13.44
N PHE A 63 -7.47 -8.40 -14.71
CA PHE A 63 -8.66 -7.74 -15.26
C PHE A 63 -9.87 -8.67 -15.29
N GLY A 64 -9.70 -9.91 -15.76
CA GLY A 64 -10.80 -10.88 -15.82
C GLY A 64 -11.36 -11.23 -14.44
N ARG A 65 -10.50 -11.33 -13.41
CA ARG A 65 -10.94 -11.54 -12.02
C ARG A 65 -11.71 -10.33 -11.50
N LEU A 66 -11.26 -9.11 -11.79
CA LEU A 66 -11.98 -7.89 -11.40
C LEU A 66 -13.37 -7.81 -12.06
N GLU A 67 -13.49 -8.14 -13.35
CA GLU A 67 -14.77 -8.20 -14.05
C GLU A 67 -15.70 -9.24 -13.41
N ALA A 68 -15.21 -10.44 -13.10
CA ALA A 68 -16.01 -11.48 -12.44
C ALA A 68 -16.48 -11.08 -11.03
N MET A 69 -15.71 -10.27 -10.29
CA MET A 69 -16.16 -9.72 -9.01
C MET A 69 -17.33 -8.74 -9.18
N LEU A 70 -17.33 -7.95 -10.26
CA LEU A 70 -18.36 -6.96 -10.55
C LEU A 70 -19.65 -7.59 -11.08
N ASP A 71 -19.52 -8.54 -12.00
CA ASP A 71 -20.65 -9.09 -12.75
C ASP A 71 -21.25 -10.34 -12.09
N ASP A 72 -20.40 -11.19 -11.49
CA ASP A 72 -20.80 -12.50 -10.96
C ASP A 72 -20.72 -12.59 -9.43
N ASN A 73 -20.39 -11.48 -8.74
CA ASN A 73 -20.14 -11.45 -7.29
C ASN A 73 -19.09 -12.50 -6.85
N ALA A 74 -18.11 -12.78 -7.73
CA ALA A 74 -17.01 -13.67 -7.42
C ALA A 74 -16.12 -13.10 -6.30
N SER A 75 -15.36 -13.96 -5.63
CA SER A 75 -14.39 -13.57 -4.61
C SER A 75 -13.05 -14.25 -4.87
N PHE A 76 -11.98 -13.47 -4.79
CA PHE A 76 -10.61 -13.92 -5.01
C PHE A 76 -9.73 -13.47 -3.84
N PRO A 77 -8.68 -14.25 -3.50
CA PRO A 77 -7.78 -13.88 -2.42
C PRO A 77 -6.92 -12.66 -2.78
N ILE A 78 -6.43 -11.98 -1.74
CA ILE A 78 -5.50 -10.85 -1.86
C ILE A 78 -4.15 -11.34 -2.39
N GLN A 79 -3.52 -10.56 -3.26
CA GLN A 79 -2.19 -10.82 -3.80
C GLN A 79 -1.10 -10.43 -2.78
N GLU A 80 -0.19 -11.37 -2.52
CA GLU A 80 1.01 -11.10 -1.71
C GLU A 80 2.23 -10.80 -2.61
N CYS A 81 2.15 -9.77 -3.45
CA CYS A 81 3.28 -9.34 -4.28
C CYS A 81 3.73 -7.91 -3.95
N TYR A 82 4.99 -7.63 -4.28
CA TYR A 82 5.52 -6.28 -4.25
C TYR A 82 5.37 -5.63 -5.62
N GLN A 83 4.90 -4.40 -5.61
CA GLN A 83 4.84 -3.49 -6.74
C GLN A 83 5.88 -2.39 -6.56
N ARG A 84 6.29 -1.75 -7.66
CA ARG A 84 7.28 -0.65 -7.65
C ARG A 84 6.54 0.66 -7.88
N ASP A 85 6.81 1.67 -7.05
CA ASP A 85 6.08 2.96 -7.12
C ASP A 85 6.56 3.86 -8.26
N GLY A 86 7.86 3.88 -8.54
CA GLY A 86 8.49 4.83 -9.45
C GLY A 86 8.90 6.13 -8.75
N CYS A 87 8.12 6.61 -7.78
CA CYS A 87 8.43 7.73 -6.86
C CYS A 87 9.13 8.94 -7.50
N PHE A 88 8.71 9.32 -8.71
CA PHE A 88 9.38 10.37 -9.51
C PHE A 88 8.91 11.79 -9.17
N ASN A 89 7.76 11.95 -8.52
CA ASN A 89 7.23 13.25 -8.16
C ASN A 89 7.79 13.71 -6.80
N GLU A 90 8.56 14.80 -6.80
CA GLU A 90 9.20 15.33 -5.59
C GLU A 90 8.20 15.93 -4.59
N GLU A 91 7.01 16.30 -5.05
CA GLU A 91 5.93 16.86 -4.23
C GLU A 91 5.07 15.79 -3.54
N ASP A 92 5.32 14.50 -3.82
CA ASP A 92 4.59 13.41 -3.17
C ASP A 92 4.79 13.45 -1.64
N VAL A 93 3.66 13.28 -0.94
CA VAL A 93 3.62 13.20 0.52
C VAL A 93 3.03 11.87 0.96
N PHE A 94 3.45 11.41 2.14
CA PHE A 94 3.13 10.08 2.64
C PHE A 94 2.56 10.19 4.05
N LEU A 95 1.29 9.81 4.22
CA LEU A 95 0.66 9.70 5.53
C LEU A 95 1.03 8.34 6.13
N VAL A 96 1.84 8.35 7.18
CA VAL A 96 2.34 7.15 7.85
C VAL A 96 1.57 6.91 9.13
N PHE A 97 1.17 5.66 9.35
CA PHE A 97 0.46 5.21 10.54
C PHE A 97 1.48 4.92 11.66
N GLU A 98 1.28 5.56 12.81
CA GLU A 98 2.09 5.37 14.01
C GLU A 98 1.49 4.27 14.89
N LEU A 99 2.21 3.84 15.93
CA LEU A 99 1.86 2.67 16.73
C LEU A 99 0.42 2.67 17.26
N ASP A 100 -0.08 3.80 17.75
CA ASP A 100 -1.45 3.88 18.29
C ASP A 100 -2.51 3.83 17.19
N ASP A 101 -2.22 4.35 15.99
CA ASP A 101 -3.11 4.19 14.85
C ASP A 101 -3.17 2.72 14.40
N LEU A 102 -2.02 2.02 14.41
CA LEU A 102 -1.96 0.60 14.07
C LEU A 102 -2.75 -0.27 15.04
N ARG A 103 -2.72 0.07 16.34
CA ARG A 103 -3.55 -0.60 17.34
C ARG A 103 -5.03 -0.39 17.07
N CYS A 104 -5.44 0.84 16.79
CA CYS A 104 -6.82 1.16 16.42
C CYS A 104 -7.26 0.42 15.15
N LEU A 105 -6.40 0.41 14.11
CA LEU A 105 -6.66 -0.32 12.87
C LEU A 105 -6.81 -1.82 13.10
N ARG A 106 -5.95 -2.42 13.94
CA ARG A 106 -6.07 -3.83 14.32
C ARG A 106 -7.42 -4.11 15.00
N GLU A 107 -7.84 -3.29 15.95
CA GLU A 107 -9.14 -3.48 16.61
C GLU A 107 -10.32 -3.41 15.62
N LEU A 108 -10.22 -2.58 14.58
CA LEU A 108 -11.24 -2.53 13.52
C LEU A 108 -11.23 -3.80 12.66
N ILE A 109 -10.05 -4.32 12.32
CA ILE A 109 -9.91 -5.58 11.57
C ILE A 109 -10.44 -6.74 12.41
N ASP A 110 -10.04 -6.84 13.68
CA ASP A 110 -10.49 -7.91 14.59
C ASP A 110 -12.03 -7.93 14.70
N LYS A 111 -12.67 -6.76 14.83
CA LYS A 111 -14.14 -6.65 14.81
C LYS A 111 -14.79 -7.09 13.49
N ALA A 112 -14.14 -6.84 12.35
CA ALA A 112 -14.65 -7.28 11.06
C ALA A 112 -14.54 -8.80 10.88
N LEU A 113 -13.50 -9.41 11.44
CA LEU A 113 -13.35 -10.86 11.49
C LEU A 113 -14.46 -11.50 12.32
N ASP A 114 -14.82 -10.94 13.48
CA ASP A 114 -15.93 -11.44 14.31
C ASP A 114 -17.31 -11.42 13.61
N LEU A 115 -17.48 -10.63 12.55
CA LEU A 115 -18.70 -10.59 11.74
C LEU A 115 -18.71 -11.64 10.61
N SER A 116 -17.56 -12.24 10.32
CA SER A 116 -17.35 -13.15 9.19
C SER A 116 -17.43 -14.63 9.59
N ASP A 117 -17.60 -14.91 10.89
CA ASP A 117 -17.93 -16.21 11.48
C ASP A 117 -19.46 -16.41 11.61
#